data_AF-T1BD84-F1
#
_entry.id   AF-T1BD84-F1
#
_cell.length_a   1.000
_cell.length_b   1.000
_cell.length_c   1.000
_cell.angle_alpha   90.00
_cell.angle_beta   90.00
_cell.angle_gamma   90.00
#
_symmetry.space_group_name_H-M   'P 1'
#
loop_
_entity.id
_entity.type
_entity.pdbx_description
1 polymer ?
#
loop_
_entity_poly.entity_id
_entity_poly.type
_entity_poly.pdbx_seq_one_letter_code
_entity_poly.pdbx_strand_id
1 'polypeptide(L)'
;MSFELGELIPWLAKLPVTEPPPLVPRIGPGLRYAAQLAKFTLDLLARHRFVPSVGSDLTGGFRGEWRALLLSPEELETAAALHRSLPPSFWAVVRNGAVEERPPRVRDLLDTAVDALARRWLGEEPPVSASPSDRVERRWLQSLASTEAGFVAGRSEAGRALVRGFEDWTAGLWGASGAEDSLGFRACFRVDPPRVRPEDEVQTLSESPAGTWRLRVYLQARDEPSILLPASQLFDAPEGTVVRRGRAVDRPQEILLAELVRAARVCPMLSPLLDAPRPEGLALGLEEAYRFLRESAPELAECGFGIRTPPWWGRTANKLSAKVRVGTAPEGGGLFGLEGLLEYDLRIAIGDEVLTAEELERLAKLKVPLVRWRGQWVELRTEEIQAALRAMQRAQAGGLTVAEALGAAAEETFDDLPLSEFRVEGPLKALLDATHAEALIEAVPPPPGLAGELRPYQLRGVAWAAFLRRLGLGGCLADDMGLGKTIQTLALRLHARGETKAPWLLVAPTSVVSNWRREAARF
;
A
#
# COMPACT_ATOMS: atom_id res chain seq x y z
N MET A 1 28.17 -5.73 27.41
CA MET A 1 26.78 -6.15 27.17
C MET A 1 26.75 -6.77 25.78
N SER A 2 26.67 -8.09 25.70
CA SER A 2 26.41 -8.77 24.43
C SER A 2 24.92 -8.58 24.16
N PHE A 3 24.55 -7.64 23.29
CA PHE A 3 23.17 -7.55 22.84
C PHE A 3 22.94 -8.68 21.85
N GLU A 4 22.00 -9.57 22.13
CA GLU A 4 21.56 -10.54 21.14
C GLU A 4 20.88 -9.81 19.98
N LEU A 5 21.22 -10.19 18.74
CA LEU A 5 20.68 -9.59 17.51
C LEU A 5 19.14 -9.54 17.53
N GLY A 6 18.50 -10.55 18.11
CA GLY A 6 17.04 -10.61 18.27
C GLY A 6 16.46 -9.46 19.10
N GLU A 7 17.18 -8.92 20.09
CA GLU A 7 16.75 -7.76 20.88
C GLU A 7 17.06 -6.42 20.21
N LEU A 8 18.16 -6.38 19.47
CA LEU A 8 18.63 -5.18 18.79
C LEU A 8 17.72 -4.77 17.63
N ILE A 9 17.19 -5.73 16.85
CA ILE A 9 16.41 -5.43 15.64
C ILE A 9 15.11 -4.66 15.95
N PRO A 10 14.26 -5.05 16.93
CA PRO A 10 13.07 -4.27 17.28
C PRO A 10 13.38 -2.87 17.80
N TRP A 11 14.53 -2.68 18.47
CA TRP A 11 14.98 -1.37 18.90
C TRP A 11 15.42 -0.50 17.72
N LEU A 12 16.21 -1.06 16.80
CA LEU A 12 16.64 -0.39 15.56
C LEU A 12 15.45 0.06 14.70
N ALA A 13 14.39 -0.76 14.64
CA ALA A 13 13.18 -0.43 13.88
C ALA A 13 12.42 0.79 14.40
N LYS A 14 12.60 1.17 15.68
CA LYS A 14 12.00 2.39 16.26
C LYS A 14 12.71 3.68 15.84
N LEU A 15 13.90 3.58 15.23
CA LEU A 15 14.65 4.75 14.82
C LEU A 15 14.04 5.41 13.56
N PRO A 16 14.03 6.75 13.49
CA PRO A 16 13.64 7.47 12.28
C PRO A 16 14.64 7.19 11.16
N VAL A 17 14.11 6.94 9.96
CA VAL A 17 14.92 6.70 8.74
C VAL A 17 15.10 8.00 7.95
N THR A 18 14.19 8.96 8.14
CA THR A 18 14.28 10.32 7.61
C THR A 18 15.08 11.22 8.55
N GLU A 19 15.65 12.30 8.02
CA GLU A 19 16.36 13.26 8.85
C GLU A 19 15.38 13.93 9.83
N PRO A 20 15.64 13.85 11.14
CA PRO A 20 14.77 14.50 12.10
C PRO A 20 14.94 16.03 12.01
N PRO A 21 13.94 16.81 12.46
CA PRO A 21 14.04 18.26 12.51
C PRO A 21 15.28 18.72 13.31
N PRO A 22 15.80 19.93 13.05
CA PRO A 22 17.13 20.38 13.49
C PRO A 22 17.39 20.37 15.00
N LEU A 23 16.35 20.20 15.82
CA LEU A 23 16.42 20.18 17.29
C LEU A 23 16.66 18.78 17.89
N VAL A 24 16.77 17.72 17.06
CA VAL A 24 16.99 16.33 17.49
C VAL A 24 18.41 15.87 17.15
N PRO A 25 19.09 15.09 18.03
CA PRO A 25 20.42 14.54 17.73
C PRO A 25 20.45 13.77 16.41
N ARG A 26 21.45 14.05 15.57
CA ARG A 26 21.61 13.39 14.26
C ARG A 26 22.07 11.94 14.43
N ILE A 27 21.31 11.01 13.85
CA ILE A 27 21.70 9.59 13.75
C ILE A 27 22.78 9.45 12.68
N GLY A 28 23.88 8.75 13.00
CA GLY A 28 24.97 8.48 12.05
C GLY A 28 24.59 7.47 10.95
N PRO A 29 25.31 7.44 9.82
CA PRO A 29 24.95 6.65 8.64
C PRO A 29 24.90 5.13 8.90
N GLY A 30 25.81 4.60 9.72
CA GLY A 30 25.80 3.18 10.09
C GLY A 30 24.54 2.75 10.85
N LEU A 31 24.05 3.61 11.76
CA LEU A 31 22.85 3.34 12.54
C LEU A 31 21.57 3.52 11.71
N ARG A 32 21.56 4.47 10.76
CA ARG A 32 20.49 4.60 9.75
C ARG A 32 20.41 3.35 8.86
N TYR A 33 21.55 2.85 8.39
CA TYR A 33 21.63 1.62 7.60
C TYR A 33 21.09 0.42 8.39
N ALA A 34 21.53 0.25 9.65
CA ALA A 34 21.04 -0.80 10.53
C ALA A 34 19.52 -0.72 10.76
N ALA A 35 18.98 0.49 10.91
CA ALA A 35 17.54 0.72 11.04
C ALA A 35 16.76 0.36 9.76
N GLN A 36 17.29 0.67 8.57
CA GLN A 36 16.69 0.26 7.30
C GLN A 36 16.71 -1.25 7.12
N LEU A 37 17.84 -1.91 7.39
CA LEU A 37 17.96 -3.37 7.35
C LEU A 37 16.98 -4.04 8.33
N ALA A 38 16.87 -3.51 9.56
CA ALA A 38 15.94 -4.00 10.57
C ALA A 38 14.48 -3.90 10.12
N LYS A 39 14.07 -2.75 9.56
CA LYS A 39 12.71 -2.55 9.04
C LYS A 39 12.41 -3.47 7.87
N PHE A 40 13.35 -3.63 6.95
CA PHE A 40 13.19 -4.54 5.82
C PHE A 40 13.09 -6.00 6.28
N THR A 41 13.90 -6.42 7.26
CA THR A 41 13.81 -7.75 7.87
C THR A 41 12.43 -7.99 8.50
N LEU A 42 11.90 -7.01 9.24
CA LEU A 42 10.57 -7.10 9.85
C LEU A 42 9.45 -7.12 8.80
N ASP A 43 9.58 -6.37 7.69
CA ASP A 43 8.62 -6.42 6.57
C ASP A 43 8.60 -7.81 5.92
N LEU A 44 9.77 -8.41 5.67
CA LEU A 44 9.86 -9.78 5.16
C LEU A 44 9.18 -10.78 6.11
N LEU A 45 9.47 -10.69 7.41
CA LEU A 45 8.84 -11.56 8.41
C LEU A 45 7.32 -11.37 8.50
N ALA A 46 6.84 -10.12 8.48
CA ALA A 46 5.41 -9.80 8.52
C ALA A 46 4.66 -10.32 7.29
N ARG A 47 5.33 -10.38 6.13
CA ARG A 47 4.80 -10.96 4.88
C ARG A 47 5.05 -12.46 4.76
N HIS A 48 5.55 -13.11 5.81
CA HIS A 48 5.88 -14.54 5.85
C HIS A 48 6.91 -14.96 4.78
N ARG A 49 7.84 -14.05 4.44
CA ARG A 49 8.92 -14.24 3.45
C ARG A 49 10.17 -14.85 4.06
N PHE A 50 10.03 -16.05 4.62
CA PHE A 50 11.15 -16.80 5.16
C PHE A 50 10.92 -18.30 5.06
N VAL A 51 12.01 -19.06 4.96
CA VAL A 51 11.96 -20.53 4.80
C VAL A 51 12.95 -21.21 5.72
N PRO A 52 12.61 -22.40 6.23
CA PRO A 52 13.57 -23.21 6.97
C PRO A 52 14.59 -23.82 6.00
N SER A 53 15.83 -23.90 6.44
CA SER A 53 16.97 -24.39 5.68
C SER A 53 17.95 -25.16 6.56
N VAL A 54 19.00 -25.70 5.94
CA VAL A 54 20.10 -26.39 6.60
C VAL A 54 21.38 -25.63 6.32
N GLY A 55 21.91 -24.96 7.34
CA GLY A 55 23.19 -24.26 7.31
C GLY A 55 24.35 -25.19 7.66
N SER A 56 25.57 -24.70 7.40
CA SER A 56 26.80 -25.30 7.90
C SER A 56 27.37 -24.50 9.06
N ASP A 57 27.83 -25.17 10.10
CA ASP A 57 28.56 -24.54 11.21
C ASP A 57 30.05 -24.35 10.87
N LEU A 58 30.76 -23.57 11.69
CA LEU A 58 32.20 -23.30 11.52
C LEU A 58 33.09 -24.55 11.65
N THR A 59 32.57 -25.62 12.24
CA THR A 59 33.25 -26.92 12.38
C THR A 59 32.90 -27.89 11.24
N GLY A 60 32.02 -27.49 10.32
CA GLY A 60 31.53 -28.27 9.19
C GLY A 60 30.44 -29.29 9.53
N GLY A 61 29.76 -29.14 10.67
CA GLY A 61 28.50 -29.80 11.00
C GLY A 61 27.30 -29.08 10.39
N PHE A 62 26.13 -29.71 10.45
CA PHE A 62 24.88 -29.13 9.94
C PHE A 62 24.06 -28.53 11.07
N ARG A 63 23.41 -27.38 10.80
CA ARG A 63 22.45 -26.72 11.70
C ARG A 63 21.17 -26.37 10.96
N GLY A 64 20.03 -26.36 11.63
CA GLY A 64 18.83 -25.72 11.10
C GLY A 64 19.02 -24.21 11.11
N GLU A 65 18.58 -23.51 10.07
CA GLU A 65 18.55 -22.04 10.01
C GLU A 65 17.33 -21.52 9.25
N TRP A 66 16.87 -20.32 9.57
CA TRP A 66 15.84 -19.63 8.80
C TRP A 66 16.48 -18.65 7.83
N ARG A 67 16.05 -18.67 6.56
CA ARG A 67 16.55 -17.78 5.52
C ARG A 67 15.46 -16.86 5.00
N ALA A 68 15.85 -15.64 4.66
CA ALA A 68 14.99 -14.61 4.07
C ALA A 68 14.66 -14.99 2.61
N LEU A 69 13.37 -15.07 2.27
CA LEU A 69 12.91 -15.44 0.94
C LEU A 69 12.58 -14.18 0.10
N LEU A 70 13.49 -13.78 -0.79
CA LEU A 70 13.30 -12.64 -1.69
C LEU A 70 12.72 -13.11 -3.02
N LEU A 71 11.43 -12.84 -3.27
CA LEU A 71 10.73 -13.27 -4.49
C LEU A 71 10.35 -12.09 -5.38
N SER A 72 9.91 -10.99 -4.79
CA SER A 72 9.37 -9.87 -5.55
C SER A 72 10.49 -8.99 -6.14
N PRO A 73 10.25 -8.32 -7.29
CA PRO A 73 11.22 -7.38 -7.85
C PRO A 73 11.57 -6.23 -6.89
N GLU A 74 10.60 -5.79 -6.07
CA GLU A 74 10.78 -4.71 -5.10
C GLU A 74 11.69 -5.15 -3.94
N GLU A 75 11.50 -6.37 -3.44
CA GLU A 75 12.35 -6.98 -2.40
C GLU A 75 13.80 -7.12 -2.90
N LEU A 76 13.98 -7.59 -4.14
CA LEU A 76 15.30 -7.73 -4.77
C LEU A 76 15.99 -6.38 -4.98
N GLU A 77 15.26 -5.36 -5.46
CA GLU A 77 15.82 -4.02 -5.63
C GLU A 77 16.16 -3.38 -4.29
N THR A 78 15.32 -3.58 -3.27
CA THR A 78 15.59 -3.11 -1.90
C THR A 78 16.86 -3.74 -1.35
N ALA A 79 17.03 -5.07 -1.51
CA ALA A 79 18.25 -5.76 -1.10
C ALA A 79 19.48 -5.28 -1.89
N ALA A 80 19.34 -5.02 -3.19
CA ALA A 80 20.42 -4.47 -4.02
C ALA A 80 20.79 -3.03 -3.61
N ALA A 81 19.81 -2.18 -3.29
CA ALA A 81 20.01 -0.83 -2.79
C ALA A 81 20.71 -0.82 -1.42
N LEU A 82 20.33 -1.73 -0.52
CA LEU A 82 21.03 -1.96 0.74
C LEU A 82 22.49 -2.39 0.48
N HIS A 83 22.72 -3.28 -0.48
CA HIS A 83 24.08 -3.71 -0.80
C HIS A 83 24.96 -2.56 -1.32
N ARG A 84 24.43 -1.70 -2.19
CA ARG A 84 25.13 -0.50 -2.69
C ARG A 84 25.40 0.54 -1.60
N SER A 85 24.62 0.56 -0.53
CA SER A 85 24.73 1.52 0.57
C SER A 85 25.44 0.97 1.81
N LEU A 86 26.02 -0.24 1.73
CA LEU A 86 26.68 -0.93 2.83
C LEU A 86 27.84 -0.10 3.42
N PRO A 87 27.72 0.42 4.67
CA PRO A 87 28.76 1.25 5.27
C PRO A 87 30.04 0.44 5.57
N PRO A 88 31.24 1.06 5.51
CA PRO A 88 32.50 0.38 5.83
C PRO A 88 32.54 -0.25 7.23
N SER A 89 31.77 0.27 8.19
CA SER A 89 31.65 -0.30 9.53
C SER A 89 31.08 -1.73 9.55
N PHE A 90 30.46 -2.18 8.46
CA PHE A 90 29.93 -3.54 8.29
C PHE A 90 30.90 -4.49 7.55
N TRP A 91 32.07 -4.02 7.11
CA TRP A 91 33.00 -4.81 6.28
C TRP A 91 33.95 -5.70 7.09
N ALA A 92 34.02 -5.51 8.41
CA ALA A 92 34.86 -6.32 9.28
C ALA A 92 34.16 -7.65 9.57
N VAL A 93 34.57 -8.72 8.89
CA VAL A 93 34.09 -10.08 9.14
C VAL A 93 35.17 -10.85 9.88
N VAL A 94 34.86 -11.39 11.07
CA VAL A 94 35.79 -12.27 11.79
C VAL A 94 35.55 -13.71 11.32
N ARG A 95 36.53 -14.30 10.62
CA ARG A 95 36.53 -15.72 10.23
C ARG A 95 37.70 -16.42 10.89
N ASN A 96 37.44 -17.48 11.66
CA ASN A 96 38.47 -18.28 12.34
C ASN A 96 39.48 -17.45 13.16
N GLY A 97 39.02 -16.37 13.80
CA GLY A 97 39.86 -15.47 14.59
C GLY A 97 40.69 -14.46 13.78
N ALA A 98 40.63 -14.48 12.45
CA ALA A 98 41.21 -13.45 11.58
C ALA A 98 40.13 -12.45 11.12
N VAL A 99 40.47 -11.16 11.12
CA VAL A 99 39.62 -10.11 10.57
C VAL A 99 39.86 -10.05 9.06
N GLU A 100 38.86 -10.43 8.27
CA GLU A 100 38.83 -10.17 6.83
C GLU A 100 38.03 -8.88 6.58
N GLU A 101 38.66 -7.90 5.93
CA GLU A 101 37.98 -6.69 5.46
C GLU A 101 37.37 -6.96 4.07
N ARG A 102 36.18 -7.54 4.06
CA ARG A 102 35.41 -7.76 2.83
C ARG A 102 33.95 -7.42 3.07
N PRO A 103 33.27 -6.74 2.14
CA PRO A 103 31.86 -6.43 2.31
C PRO A 103 31.06 -7.74 2.38
N PRO A 104 30.29 -7.99 3.47
CA PRO A 104 29.37 -9.12 3.50
C PRO A 104 28.31 -8.99 2.40
N ARG A 105 27.74 -10.13 1.98
CA ARG A 105 26.53 -10.10 1.15
C ARG A 105 25.39 -9.61 2.04
N VAL A 106 24.57 -8.68 1.55
CA VAL A 106 23.40 -8.20 2.31
C VAL A 106 22.43 -9.34 2.62
N ARG A 107 22.37 -10.33 1.74
CA ARG A 107 21.62 -11.56 1.97
C ARG A 107 22.07 -12.29 3.25
N ASP A 108 23.36 -12.43 3.49
CA ASP A 108 23.88 -13.08 4.71
C ASP A 108 23.44 -12.31 5.97
N LEU A 109 23.41 -10.97 5.90
CA LEU A 109 22.91 -10.12 6.98
C LEU A 109 21.40 -10.30 7.20
N LEU A 110 20.62 -10.42 6.12
CA LEU A 110 19.18 -10.66 6.18
C LEU A 110 18.87 -12.05 6.74
N ASP A 111 19.53 -13.09 6.24
CA ASP A 111 19.38 -14.46 6.72
C ASP A 111 19.72 -14.56 8.22
N THR A 112 20.81 -13.91 8.65
CA THR A 112 21.18 -13.85 10.08
C THR A 112 20.12 -13.12 10.92
N ALA A 113 19.57 -12.01 10.41
CA ALA A 113 18.56 -11.24 11.13
C ALA A 113 17.20 -11.96 11.20
N VAL A 114 16.79 -12.62 10.10
CA VAL A 114 15.60 -13.48 10.03
C VAL A 114 15.73 -14.66 10.97
N ASP A 115 16.86 -15.37 10.96
CA ASP A 115 17.14 -16.50 11.85
C ASP A 115 17.06 -16.11 13.33
N ALA A 116 17.69 -15.02 13.72
CA ALA A 116 17.66 -14.53 15.10
C ALA A 116 16.23 -14.17 15.57
N LEU A 117 15.44 -13.51 14.72
CA LEU A 117 14.06 -13.13 15.08
C LEU A 117 13.10 -14.31 15.07
N ALA A 118 13.20 -15.20 14.07
CA ALA A 118 12.35 -16.38 13.96
C ALA A 118 12.51 -17.29 15.19
N ARG A 119 13.76 -17.58 15.61
CA ARG A 119 14.04 -18.35 16.83
C ARG A 119 13.50 -17.68 18.08
N ARG A 120 13.70 -16.38 18.20
CA ARG A 120 13.21 -15.60 19.35
C ARG A 120 11.69 -15.71 19.48
N TRP A 121 10.95 -15.67 18.37
CA TRP A 121 9.49 -15.78 18.40
C TRP A 121 8.98 -17.20 18.59
N LEU A 122 9.72 -18.21 18.12
CA LEU A 122 9.40 -19.62 18.37
C LEU A 122 9.63 -20.00 19.84
N GLY A 123 10.62 -19.40 20.50
CA GLY A 123 10.99 -19.73 21.88
C GLY A 123 11.61 -21.13 22.02
N GLU A 124 11.68 -21.66 23.25
CA GLU A 124 12.23 -23.01 23.52
C GLU A 124 11.24 -24.16 23.28
N GLU A 125 10.01 -23.88 22.82
CA GLU A 125 9.02 -24.91 22.54
C GLU A 125 9.09 -25.35 21.07
N PRO A 126 9.70 -26.52 20.74
CA PRO A 126 9.66 -27.02 19.39
C PRO A 126 8.21 -27.37 19.00
N PRO A 127 7.81 -27.21 17.72
CA PRO A 127 6.45 -27.49 17.26
C PRO A 127 6.01 -28.97 17.34
N VAL A 128 6.80 -29.88 17.95
CA VAL A 128 6.53 -31.33 18.00
C VAL A 128 6.92 -31.91 19.36
N SER A 129 6.02 -32.69 19.99
CA SER A 129 6.24 -33.30 21.30
C SER A 129 7.34 -34.38 21.28
N ALA A 130 8.13 -34.43 22.35
CA ALA A 130 9.29 -35.29 22.50
C ALA A 130 8.93 -36.78 22.63
N SER A 131 9.48 -37.61 21.75
CA SER A 131 9.65 -39.05 21.97
C SER A 131 10.98 -39.50 21.34
N PRO A 132 11.75 -40.39 21.99
CA PRO A 132 13.16 -40.61 21.69
C PRO A 132 13.33 -41.53 20.48
N SER A 133 13.51 -40.95 19.30
CA SER A 133 14.13 -41.67 18.18
C SER A 133 15.10 -40.77 17.44
N ASP A 134 16.28 -41.32 17.15
CA ASP A 134 17.55 -40.69 16.78
C ASP A 134 17.61 -40.12 15.35
N ARG A 135 16.46 -39.66 14.83
CA ARG A 135 16.31 -39.23 13.44
C ARG A 135 16.85 -37.82 13.21
N VAL A 136 17.64 -37.65 12.14
CA VAL A 136 18.32 -36.39 11.77
C VAL A 136 17.32 -35.27 11.50
N GLU A 137 16.14 -35.61 10.97
CA GLU A 137 15.05 -34.67 10.68
C GLU A 137 14.49 -34.03 11.96
N ARG A 138 14.41 -34.78 13.06
CA ARG A 138 13.94 -34.25 14.35
C ARG A 138 14.97 -33.36 15.02
N ARG A 139 16.26 -33.73 14.94
CA ARG A 139 17.36 -32.88 15.41
C ARG A 139 17.42 -31.57 14.63
N TRP A 140 17.10 -31.60 13.33
CA TRP A 140 16.91 -30.42 12.51
C TRP A 140 15.75 -29.53 12.98
N LEU A 141 14.57 -30.09 13.21
CA LEU A 141 13.43 -29.32 13.72
C LEU A 141 13.71 -28.68 15.08
N GLN A 142 14.35 -29.41 16.00
CA GLN A 142 14.77 -28.87 17.29
C GLN A 142 15.80 -27.76 17.12
N SER A 143 16.75 -27.95 16.19
CA SER A 143 17.74 -26.93 15.84
C SER A 143 17.13 -25.69 15.22
N LEU A 144 15.90 -25.67 14.70
CA LEU A 144 15.27 -24.44 14.18
C LEU A 144 14.61 -23.58 15.27
N ALA A 145 14.21 -24.20 16.38
CA ALA A 145 13.59 -23.52 17.52
C ALA A 145 14.62 -23.09 18.57
N SER A 146 15.71 -23.85 18.73
CA SER A 146 16.76 -23.56 19.71
C SER A 146 17.44 -22.21 19.47
N THR A 147 17.63 -21.42 20.53
CA THR A 147 18.44 -20.18 20.51
C THR A 147 19.95 -20.47 20.52
N GLU A 148 20.36 -21.60 21.08
CA GLU A 148 21.71 -22.13 20.92
C GLU A 148 21.83 -22.86 19.58
N ALA A 149 23.01 -22.79 18.93
CA ALA A 149 23.28 -23.44 17.65
C ALA A 149 23.19 -24.98 17.77
N GLY A 150 21.97 -25.51 17.72
CA GLY A 150 21.67 -26.92 17.86
C GLY A 150 22.28 -27.71 16.72
N PHE A 151 23.16 -28.64 17.05
CA PHE A 151 23.81 -29.50 16.07
C PHE A 151 22.81 -30.53 15.52
N VAL A 152 22.55 -30.49 14.20
CA VAL A 152 21.62 -31.41 13.53
C VAL A 152 22.25 -32.78 13.33
N ALA A 153 23.46 -32.79 12.79
CA ALA A 153 24.30 -33.96 12.60
C ALA A 153 25.72 -33.52 12.21
N GLY A 154 26.71 -34.41 12.39
CA GLY A 154 28.04 -34.22 11.81
C GLY A 154 27.98 -34.35 10.29
N ARG A 155 29.13 -34.53 9.62
CA ARG A 155 29.20 -34.80 8.17
C ARG A 155 28.67 -36.20 7.76
N SER A 156 27.58 -36.64 8.38
CA SER A 156 26.90 -37.90 8.09
C SER A 156 26.25 -37.87 6.71
N GLU A 157 26.05 -39.05 6.13
CA GLU A 157 25.33 -39.19 4.86
C GLU A 157 23.86 -38.77 4.99
N ALA A 158 23.23 -39.07 6.13
CA ALA A 158 21.87 -38.62 6.44
C ALA A 158 21.75 -37.08 6.50
N GLY A 159 22.75 -36.36 7.04
CA GLY A 159 22.78 -34.90 7.02
C GLY A 159 22.92 -34.35 5.60
N ARG A 160 23.79 -34.94 4.77
CA ARG A 160 23.92 -34.56 3.35
C ARG A 160 22.64 -34.83 2.54
N ALA A 161 21.94 -35.94 2.82
CA ALA A 161 20.66 -36.26 2.21
C ALA A 161 19.58 -35.24 2.59
N LEU A 162 19.55 -34.81 3.85
CA LEU A 162 18.67 -33.75 4.33
C LEU A 162 18.93 -32.42 3.60
N VAL A 163 20.20 -31.99 3.50
CA VAL A 163 20.59 -30.77 2.77
C VAL A 163 20.10 -30.82 1.34
N ARG A 164 20.38 -31.91 0.60
CA ARG A 164 19.92 -32.06 -0.79
C ARG A 164 18.40 -32.00 -0.91
N GLY A 165 17.68 -32.69 -0.02
CA GLY A 165 16.21 -32.64 -0.02
C GLY A 165 15.66 -31.23 0.20
N PHE A 166 16.28 -30.43 1.06
CA PHE A 166 15.91 -29.02 1.27
C PHE A 166 16.33 -28.12 0.11
N GLU A 167 17.50 -28.32 -0.47
CA GLU A 167 17.94 -27.59 -1.67
C GLU A 167 16.98 -27.86 -2.84
N ASP A 168 16.59 -29.13 -3.07
CA ASP A 168 15.64 -29.52 -4.11
C ASP A 168 14.25 -28.91 -3.87
N TRP A 169 13.76 -28.95 -2.62
CA TRP A 169 12.46 -28.36 -2.26
C TRP A 169 12.47 -26.83 -2.40
N THR A 170 13.51 -26.18 -1.87
CA THR A 170 13.62 -24.73 -1.91
C THR A 170 13.91 -24.21 -3.32
N ALA A 171 14.61 -24.95 -4.18
CA ALA A 171 14.79 -24.60 -5.59
C ALA A 171 13.45 -24.36 -6.31
N GLY A 172 12.39 -25.11 -5.96
CA GLY A 172 11.04 -24.87 -6.45
C GLY A 172 10.42 -23.55 -5.98
N LEU A 173 10.87 -23.00 -4.85
CA LEU A 173 10.42 -21.70 -4.31
C LEU A 173 11.22 -20.54 -4.92
N TRP A 174 12.55 -20.69 -4.99
CA TRP A 174 13.45 -19.70 -5.59
C TRP A 174 13.26 -19.59 -7.11
N GLY A 175 12.66 -20.58 -7.76
CA GLY A 175 12.49 -20.66 -9.21
C GLY A 175 13.64 -21.39 -9.90
N ALA A 176 13.41 -21.79 -11.15
CA ALA A 176 14.23 -22.76 -11.89
C ALA A 176 15.72 -22.37 -12.09
N SER A 177 16.08 -21.10 -11.86
CA SER A 177 17.47 -20.65 -11.97
C SER A 177 18.36 -21.09 -10.81
N GLY A 178 17.84 -21.62 -9.69
CA GLY A 178 18.63 -22.29 -8.64
C GLY A 178 19.77 -21.49 -7.99
N ALA A 179 20.03 -20.25 -8.42
CA ALA A 179 21.17 -19.48 -7.99
C ALA A 179 20.76 -18.56 -6.86
N GLU A 180 21.46 -18.71 -5.73
CA GLU A 180 21.46 -17.75 -4.62
C GLU A 180 21.88 -16.33 -5.07
N ASP A 181 22.44 -16.20 -6.27
CA ASP A 181 22.85 -14.95 -6.89
C ASP A 181 21.73 -14.33 -7.75
N SER A 182 21.57 -13.02 -7.60
CA SER A 182 20.56 -12.11 -8.18
C SER A 182 20.47 -12.05 -9.72
N LEU A 183 21.15 -12.95 -10.45
CA LEU A 183 21.29 -12.93 -11.91
C LEU A 183 20.37 -13.93 -12.65
N GLY A 184 19.44 -14.58 -11.93
CA GLY A 184 18.52 -15.57 -12.49
C GLY A 184 17.41 -15.01 -13.39
N PHE A 185 16.71 -15.91 -14.08
CA PHE A 185 15.52 -15.60 -14.87
C PHE A 185 14.24 -16.06 -14.15
N ARG A 186 13.10 -15.52 -14.58
CA ARG A 186 11.75 -15.90 -14.11
C ARG A 186 10.77 -15.90 -15.28
N ALA A 187 9.67 -16.66 -15.19
CA ALA A 187 8.59 -16.50 -16.14
C ALA A 187 7.90 -15.14 -15.96
N CYS A 188 7.51 -14.54 -17.07
CA CYS A 188 6.76 -13.29 -17.11
C CYS A 188 5.55 -13.41 -18.03
N PHE A 189 4.39 -12.99 -17.53
CA PHE A 189 3.12 -13.02 -18.23
C PHE A 189 2.69 -11.61 -18.60
N ARG A 190 2.41 -11.39 -19.89
CA ARG A 190 1.87 -10.11 -20.37
C ARG A 190 0.47 -10.31 -20.90
N VAL A 191 -0.47 -9.52 -20.41
CA VAL A 191 -1.84 -9.50 -20.93
C VAL A 191 -1.94 -8.41 -22.00
N ASP A 192 -2.21 -8.81 -23.24
CA ASP A 192 -2.43 -7.90 -24.35
C ASP A 192 -3.95 -7.83 -24.66
N PRO A 193 -4.56 -6.63 -24.68
CA PRO A 193 -5.95 -6.47 -25.10
C PRO A 193 -6.11 -6.82 -26.59
N PRO A 194 -7.33 -7.14 -27.05
CA PRO A 194 -7.57 -7.44 -28.45
C PRO A 194 -7.27 -6.23 -29.35
N ARG A 195 -6.69 -6.51 -30.53
CA ARG A 195 -6.47 -5.49 -31.56
C ARG A 195 -7.78 -5.25 -32.31
N VAL A 196 -8.36 -4.07 -32.16
CA VAL A 196 -9.54 -3.64 -32.92
C VAL A 196 -9.11 -2.65 -34.00
N ARG A 197 -9.64 -2.76 -35.22
CA ARG A 197 -9.32 -1.83 -36.30
C ARG A 197 -10.04 -0.49 -36.03
N PRO A 198 -9.44 0.66 -36.42
CA PRO A 198 -10.09 1.98 -36.26
C PRO A 198 -11.45 2.07 -36.98
N GLU A 199 -11.61 1.29 -38.05
CA GLU A 199 -12.83 1.25 -38.88
C GLU A 199 -14.05 0.68 -38.14
N ASP A 200 -13.83 -0.10 -37.09
CA ASP A 200 -14.87 -0.68 -36.23
C ASP A 200 -15.30 0.27 -35.09
N GLU A 201 -14.75 1.50 -35.01
CA GLU A 201 -15.01 2.47 -33.93
C GLU A 201 -16.46 2.99 -33.87
N VAL A 202 -17.19 2.92 -34.98
CA VAL A 202 -18.55 3.50 -35.07
C VAL A 202 -19.65 2.53 -34.60
N GLN A 203 -19.32 1.25 -34.37
CA GLN A 203 -20.30 0.21 -34.03
C GLN A 203 -19.86 -0.74 -32.89
N THR A 204 -19.50 -0.23 -31.71
CA THR A 204 -19.28 -1.14 -30.55
C THR A 204 -19.90 -0.63 -29.26
N LEU A 205 -21.23 -0.62 -29.23
CA LEU A 205 -22.02 -1.14 -28.11
C LEU A 205 -22.77 -2.42 -28.55
N SER A 206 -22.24 -3.13 -29.56
CA SER A 206 -22.79 -4.40 -30.03
C SER A 206 -22.33 -5.55 -29.12
N GLU A 207 -23.24 -6.51 -28.91
CA GLU A 207 -23.25 -7.56 -27.88
C GLU A 207 -22.13 -8.62 -28.01
N SER A 208 -21.04 -8.34 -28.72
CA SER A 208 -19.90 -9.25 -28.85
C SER A 208 -18.61 -8.45 -28.93
N PRO A 209 -17.70 -8.56 -27.95
CA PRO A 209 -16.39 -7.97 -28.07
C PRO A 209 -15.65 -8.74 -29.17
N ALA A 210 -15.60 -8.15 -30.37
CA ALA A 210 -14.83 -8.67 -31.50
C ALA A 210 -13.34 -8.59 -31.16
N GLY A 211 -12.86 -9.55 -30.36
CA GLY A 211 -11.50 -9.52 -29.86
C GLY A 211 -11.19 -10.51 -28.77
N THR A 212 -10.34 -11.48 -29.09
CA THR A 212 -9.75 -12.40 -28.09
C THR A 212 -8.58 -11.72 -27.39
N TRP A 213 -8.58 -11.73 -26.06
CA TRP A 213 -7.45 -11.28 -25.25
C TRP A 213 -6.31 -12.29 -25.38
N ARG A 214 -5.06 -11.84 -25.27
CA ARG A 214 -3.91 -12.72 -25.39
C ARG A 214 -3.00 -12.59 -24.19
N LEU A 215 -2.84 -13.69 -23.45
CA LEU A 215 -1.78 -13.83 -22.47
C LEU A 215 -0.52 -14.32 -23.18
N ARG A 216 0.58 -13.58 -23.12
CA ARG A 216 1.86 -13.97 -23.72
C ARG A 216 2.89 -14.30 -22.65
N VAL A 217 3.70 -15.32 -22.93
CA VAL A 217 4.74 -15.82 -22.03
C VAL A 217 6.11 -15.30 -22.46
N TYR A 218 6.88 -14.86 -21.46
CA TYR A 218 8.25 -14.37 -21.60
C TYR A 218 9.12 -14.99 -20.52
N LEU A 219 10.41 -15.07 -20.80
CA LEU A 219 11.45 -15.25 -19.79
C LEU A 219 12.06 -13.87 -19.49
N GLN A 220 12.07 -13.46 -18.22
CA GLN A 220 12.47 -12.13 -17.77
C GLN A 220 13.67 -12.22 -16.83
N ALA A 221 14.65 -11.33 -16.98
CA ALA A 221 15.76 -11.22 -16.03
C ALA A 221 15.28 -10.63 -14.69
N ARG A 222 15.78 -11.14 -13.56
CA ARG A 222 15.27 -10.76 -12.24
C ARG A 222 15.68 -9.37 -11.79
N ASP A 223 16.94 -9.04 -12.00
CA ASP A 223 17.61 -7.78 -11.68
C ASP A 223 17.42 -6.69 -12.74
N GLU A 224 17.19 -7.06 -14.00
CA GLU A 224 16.84 -6.10 -15.05
C GLU A 224 15.52 -6.47 -15.73
N PRO A 225 14.36 -6.07 -15.15
CA PRO A 225 13.02 -6.40 -15.67
C PRO A 225 12.75 -5.93 -17.11
N SER A 226 13.59 -5.03 -17.65
CA SER A 226 13.51 -4.55 -19.03
C SER A 226 13.89 -5.63 -20.05
N ILE A 227 14.70 -6.62 -19.64
CA ILE A 227 15.14 -7.73 -20.48
C ILE A 227 14.06 -8.80 -20.51
N LEU A 228 13.39 -8.92 -21.65
CA LEU A 228 12.33 -9.90 -21.91
C LEU A 228 12.69 -10.74 -23.14
N LEU A 229 12.64 -12.06 -22.97
CA LEU A 229 12.82 -13.06 -24.02
C LEU A 229 11.45 -13.69 -24.31
N PRO A 230 10.82 -13.40 -25.46
CA PRO A 230 9.56 -14.05 -25.84
C PRO A 230 9.73 -15.56 -25.93
N ALA A 231 8.75 -16.32 -25.44
CA ALA A 231 8.78 -17.78 -25.53
C ALA A 231 8.95 -18.25 -26.98
N SER A 232 8.30 -17.63 -27.96
CA SER A 232 8.47 -17.97 -29.39
C SER A 232 9.93 -17.97 -29.84
N GLN A 233 10.70 -16.95 -29.46
CA GLN A 233 12.12 -16.85 -29.80
C GLN A 233 12.98 -17.91 -29.08
N LEU A 234 12.57 -18.36 -27.89
CA LEU A 234 13.29 -19.38 -27.14
C LEU A 234 13.11 -20.77 -27.75
N PHE A 235 11.92 -21.10 -28.25
CA PHE A 235 11.62 -22.39 -28.87
C PHE A 235 11.98 -22.45 -30.36
N ASP A 236 12.23 -21.31 -31.00
CA ASP A 236 12.78 -21.24 -32.37
C ASP A 236 14.33 -21.30 -32.39
N ALA A 237 14.99 -20.95 -31.29
CA ALA A 237 16.44 -21.02 -31.19
C ALA A 237 16.93 -22.48 -31.05
N PRO A 238 18.07 -22.85 -31.67
CA PRO A 238 18.69 -24.15 -31.44
C PRO A 238 19.04 -24.35 -29.97
N GLU A 239 18.97 -25.59 -29.48
CA GLU A 239 19.32 -25.94 -28.09
C GLU A 239 20.68 -25.34 -27.70
N GLY A 240 20.69 -24.44 -26.71
CA GLY A 240 21.91 -23.74 -26.31
C GLY A 240 21.68 -22.46 -25.52
N THR A 241 22.75 -21.69 -25.42
CA THR A 241 22.80 -20.44 -24.66
C THR A 241 22.22 -19.28 -25.48
N VAL A 242 21.14 -18.66 -25.01
CA VAL A 242 20.59 -17.46 -25.66
C VAL A 242 21.27 -16.22 -25.08
N VAL A 243 21.89 -15.41 -25.94
CA VAL A 243 22.52 -14.14 -25.52
C VAL A 243 21.61 -12.97 -25.86
N ARG A 244 21.18 -12.20 -24.85
CA ARG A 244 20.45 -10.94 -25.06
C ARG A 244 21.03 -9.83 -24.20
N ARG A 245 21.40 -8.72 -24.84
CA ARG A 245 22.08 -7.57 -24.20
C ARG A 245 23.31 -7.99 -23.35
N GLY A 246 24.10 -8.93 -23.85
CA GLY A 246 25.32 -9.41 -23.18
C GLY A 246 25.11 -10.46 -22.08
N ARG A 247 23.87 -10.91 -21.83
CA ARG A 247 23.58 -11.99 -20.89
C ARG A 247 23.31 -13.30 -21.60
N ALA A 248 24.15 -14.28 -21.31
CA ALA A 248 23.99 -15.68 -21.69
C ALA A 248 23.00 -16.36 -20.74
N VAL A 249 22.00 -17.04 -21.30
CA VAL A 249 21.08 -17.91 -20.54
C VAL A 249 21.30 -19.33 -21.01
N ASP A 250 21.84 -20.19 -20.14
CA ASP A 250 22.00 -21.60 -20.44
C ASP A 250 20.65 -22.31 -20.32
N ARG A 251 20.30 -23.09 -21.35
CA ARG A 251 19.06 -23.90 -21.42
C ARG A 251 17.79 -23.13 -21.05
N PRO A 252 17.47 -22.01 -21.74
CA PRO A 252 16.35 -21.15 -21.38
C PRO A 252 14.98 -21.83 -21.51
N GLN A 253 14.86 -22.87 -22.34
CA GLN A 253 13.64 -23.66 -22.49
C GLN A 253 13.33 -24.47 -21.23
N GLU A 254 14.33 -25.15 -20.64
CA GLU A 254 14.17 -25.91 -19.39
C GLU A 254 13.75 -25.00 -18.24
N ILE A 255 14.42 -23.84 -18.12
CA ILE A 255 14.10 -22.81 -17.11
C ILE A 255 12.65 -22.34 -17.28
N LEU A 256 12.24 -22.02 -18.51
CA LEU A 256 10.88 -21.54 -18.77
C LEU A 256 9.83 -22.62 -18.46
N LEU A 257 10.04 -23.87 -18.85
CA LEU A 257 9.11 -24.97 -18.58
C LEU A 257 8.98 -25.23 -17.07
N ALA A 258 10.09 -25.25 -16.34
CA ALA A 258 10.07 -25.40 -14.88
C ALA A 258 9.33 -24.23 -14.19
N GLU A 259 9.53 -23.00 -14.67
CA GLU A 259 8.78 -21.83 -14.19
C GLU A 259 7.29 -21.91 -14.54
N LEU A 260 6.91 -22.43 -15.70
CA LEU A 260 5.52 -22.63 -16.09
C LEU A 260 4.84 -23.71 -15.23
N VAL A 261 5.55 -24.79 -14.89
CA VAL A 261 5.04 -25.81 -13.96
C VAL A 261 4.77 -25.18 -12.60
N ARG A 262 5.68 -24.33 -12.11
CA ARG A 262 5.49 -23.56 -10.87
C ARG A 262 4.28 -22.62 -10.98
N ALA A 263 4.13 -21.92 -12.09
CA ALA A 263 3.03 -20.98 -12.31
C ALA A 263 1.67 -21.68 -12.40
N ALA A 264 1.60 -22.84 -13.04
CA ALA A 264 0.36 -23.62 -13.17
C ALA A 264 -0.13 -24.20 -11.83
N ARG A 265 0.78 -24.45 -10.87
CA ARG A 265 0.40 -24.83 -9.50
C ARG A 265 -0.28 -23.70 -8.74
N VAL A 266 0.14 -22.46 -8.99
CA VAL A 266 -0.45 -21.26 -8.37
C VAL A 266 -1.74 -20.87 -9.10
N CYS A 267 -1.70 -20.84 -10.43
CA CYS A 267 -2.83 -20.48 -11.27
C CYS A 267 -3.17 -21.61 -12.25
N PRO A 268 -4.16 -22.47 -11.93
CA PRO A 268 -4.55 -23.60 -12.78
C PRO A 268 -4.98 -23.21 -14.20
N MET A 269 -5.41 -21.95 -14.41
CA MET A 269 -5.73 -21.39 -15.74
C MET A 269 -4.54 -21.49 -16.72
N LEU A 270 -3.30 -21.55 -16.21
CA LEU A 270 -2.09 -21.65 -17.01
C LEU A 270 -1.75 -23.08 -17.45
N SER A 271 -2.45 -24.11 -16.93
CA SER A 271 -2.17 -25.51 -17.24
C SER A 271 -2.13 -25.83 -18.74
N PRO A 272 -3.01 -25.28 -19.60
CA PRO A 272 -2.97 -25.56 -21.03
C PRO A 272 -1.67 -25.11 -21.73
N LEU A 273 -0.87 -24.23 -21.11
CA LEU A 273 0.46 -23.89 -21.62
C LEU A 273 1.44 -25.07 -21.51
N LEU A 274 1.28 -25.96 -20.54
CA LEU A 274 2.17 -27.11 -20.33
C LEU A 274 1.94 -28.22 -21.36
N ASP A 275 0.71 -28.34 -21.87
CA ASP A 275 0.35 -29.32 -22.89
C ASP A 275 0.79 -28.86 -24.29
N ALA A 276 1.02 -27.56 -24.47
CA ALA A 276 1.42 -27.00 -25.75
C ALA A 276 2.90 -27.29 -26.04
N PRO A 277 3.25 -27.79 -27.24
CA PRO A 277 4.65 -28.01 -27.62
C PRO A 277 5.45 -26.69 -27.68
N ARG A 278 4.75 -25.55 -27.81
CA ARG A 278 5.31 -24.20 -27.79
C ARG A 278 4.44 -23.31 -26.89
N PRO A 279 4.83 -23.09 -25.63
CA PRO A 279 4.07 -22.28 -24.68
C PRO A 279 4.23 -20.78 -24.95
N GLU A 280 3.72 -20.30 -26.09
CA GLU A 280 3.84 -18.89 -26.48
C GLU A 280 2.81 -17.98 -25.78
N GLY A 281 1.64 -18.54 -25.45
CA GLY A 281 0.55 -17.78 -24.86
C GLY A 281 -0.80 -18.50 -24.90
N LEU A 282 -1.79 -17.89 -24.24
CA LEU A 282 -3.18 -18.35 -24.20
C LEU A 282 -4.10 -17.28 -24.80
N ALA A 283 -5.11 -17.75 -25.53
CA ALA A 283 -6.27 -16.96 -25.90
C ALA A 283 -7.22 -16.92 -24.70
N LEU A 284 -7.53 -15.72 -24.22
CA LEU A 284 -8.44 -15.51 -23.09
C LEU A 284 -9.73 -14.85 -23.58
N GLY A 285 -10.85 -15.31 -23.03
CA GLY A 285 -12.11 -14.57 -23.05
C GLY A 285 -12.03 -13.30 -22.20
N LEU A 286 -13.04 -12.44 -22.31
CA LEU A 286 -13.09 -11.17 -21.56
C LEU A 286 -13.18 -11.40 -20.04
N GLU A 287 -14.03 -12.34 -19.61
CA GLU A 287 -14.17 -12.70 -18.20
C GLU A 287 -12.91 -13.36 -17.64
N GLU A 288 -12.25 -14.22 -18.43
CA GLU A 288 -11.00 -14.88 -18.04
C GLU A 288 -9.86 -13.87 -17.93
N ALA A 289 -9.76 -12.92 -18.87
CA ALA A 289 -8.78 -11.84 -18.81
C ALA A 289 -9.00 -10.95 -17.57
N TYR A 290 -10.26 -10.62 -17.25
CA TYR A 290 -10.59 -9.89 -16.03
C TYR A 290 -10.21 -10.66 -14.76
N ARG A 291 -10.60 -11.94 -14.67
CA ARG A 291 -10.25 -12.82 -13.55
C ARG A 291 -8.73 -12.91 -13.39
N PHE A 292 -8.00 -13.10 -14.49
CA PHE A 292 -6.54 -13.14 -14.48
C PHE A 292 -5.94 -11.83 -13.95
N LEU A 293 -6.40 -10.68 -14.44
CA LEU A 293 -5.86 -9.38 -14.03
C LEU A 293 -6.17 -9.01 -12.57
N ARG A 294 -7.33 -9.45 -12.04
CA ARG A 294 -7.81 -9.12 -10.70
C ARG A 294 -7.27 -10.08 -9.63
N GLU A 295 -7.26 -11.38 -9.91
CA GLU A 295 -6.97 -12.42 -8.91
C GLU A 295 -5.60 -13.05 -9.19
N SER A 296 -5.43 -13.65 -10.37
CA SER A 296 -4.22 -14.42 -10.69
C SER A 296 -2.96 -13.58 -10.79
N ALA A 297 -3.05 -12.36 -11.32
CA ALA A 297 -1.90 -11.48 -11.55
C ALA A 297 -1.24 -11.05 -10.22
N PRO A 298 -1.98 -10.53 -9.23
CA PRO A 298 -1.43 -10.29 -7.90
C PRO A 298 -0.82 -11.54 -7.26
N GLU A 299 -1.51 -12.69 -7.28
CA GLU A 299 -1.00 -13.94 -6.70
C GLU A 299 0.30 -14.42 -7.35
N LEU A 300 0.38 -14.38 -8.68
CA LEU A 300 1.60 -14.73 -9.41
C LEU A 300 2.74 -13.73 -9.13
N ALA A 301 2.44 -12.44 -9.03
CA ALA A 301 3.44 -11.43 -8.66
C ALA A 301 3.99 -11.68 -7.25
N GLU A 302 3.13 -12.04 -6.29
CA GLU A 302 3.50 -12.44 -4.93
C GLU A 302 4.36 -13.73 -4.89
N CYS A 303 4.20 -14.62 -5.87
CA CYS A 303 5.08 -15.79 -6.03
C CYS A 303 6.40 -15.49 -6.77
N GLY A 304 6.66 -14.22 -7.12
CA GLY A 304 7.88 -13.78 -7.79
C GLY A 304 7.87 -13.95 -9.31
N PHE A 305 6.72 -14.12 -9.93
CA PHE A 305 6.59 -14.09 -11.39
C PHE A 305 6.52 -12.65 -11.91
N GLY A 306 7.01 -12.41 -13.13
CA GLY A 306 6.88 -11.12 -13.77
C GLY A 306 5.48 -10.90 -14.32
N ILE A 307 4.77 -9.86 -13.92
CA ILE A 307 3.46 -9.55 -14.51
C ILE A 307 3.53 -8.21 -15.24
N ARG A 308 3.08 -8.20 -16.50
CA ARG A 308 2.90 -6.98 -17.28
C ARG A 308 1.42 -6.82 -17.62
N THR A 309 0.77 -5.97 -16.86
CA THR A 309 -0.61 -5.57 -17.10
C THR A 309 -0.68 -4.56 -18.25
N PRO A 310 -1.85 -4.41 -18.89
CA PRO A 310 -2.09 -3.34 -19.85
C PRO A 310 -1.89 -1.96 -19.20
N PRO A 311 -1.46 -0.94 -19.95
CA PRO A 311 -1.07 0.35 -19.38
C PRO A 311 -2.20 1.08 -18.63
N TRP A 312 -3.46 0.81 -18.96
CA TRP A 312 -4.65 1.41 -18.34
C TRP A 312 -5.12 0.67 -17.08
N TRP A 313 -4.69 -0.58 -16.85
CA TRP A 313 -5.13 -1.38 -15.71
C TRP A 313 -4.61 -0.80 -14.39
N GLY A 314 -5.50 -0.63 -13.40
CA GLY A 314 -5.17 -0.08 -12.09
C GLY A 314 -4.94 1.44 -12.06
N ARG A 315 -5.08 2.16 -13.18
CA ARG A 315 -5.00 3.63 -13.18
C ARG A 315 -6.27 4.24 -12.61
N THR A 316 -6.13 5.11 -11.62
CA THR A 316 -7.21 5.93 -11.06
C THR A 316 -7.86 6.83 -12.12
N ALA A 317 -7.08 7.32 -13.09
CA ALA A 317 -7.56 8.14 -14.19
C ALA A 317 -8.60 7.47 -15.09
N ASN A 318 -8.73 6.14 -15.05
CA ASN A 318 -9.70 5.40 -15.85
C ASN A 318 -10.82 4.80 -14.98
N LYS A 319 -11.00 5.24 -13.75
CA LYS A 319 -12.09 4.79 -12.87
C LYS A 319 -13.32 5.67 -12.99
N LEU A 320 -14.46 5.10 -12.62
CA LEU A 320 -15.70 5.83 -12.45
C LEU A 320 -15.57 6.78 -11.25
N SER A 321 -15.90 8.05 -11.45
CA SER A 321 -15.73 9.09 -10.44
C SER A 321 -16.89 10.07 -10.47
N ALA A 322 -17.09 10.76 -9.36
CA ALA A 322 -18.05 11.84 -9.25
C ALA A 322 -17.33 13.20 -9.35
N LYS A 323 -17.92 14.10 -10.15
CA LYS A 323 -17.57 15.52 -10.23
C LYS A 323 -18.73 16.31 -9.64
N VAL A 324 -18.52 16.92 -8.48
CA VAL A 324 -19.56 17.62 -7.72
C VAL A 324 -19.25 19.11 -7.73
N ARG A 325 -20.22 19.92 -8.14
CA ARG A 325 -20.19 21.37 -7.97
C ARG A 325 -21.33 21.79 -7.04
N VAL A 326 -20.98 22.32 -5.90
CA VAL A 326 -21.92 22.81 -4.89
C VAL A 326 -22.04 24.33 -5.04
N GLY A 327 -23.25 24.78 -5.37
CA GLY A 327 -23.61 26.19 -5.44
C GLY A 327 -24.01 26.76 -4.07
N THR A 328 -24.35 28.05 -4.05
CA THR A 328 -24.84 28.71 -2.84
C THR A 328 -26.32 28.42 -2.61
N ALA A 329 -26.71 28.25 -1.33
CA ALA A 329 -28.12 28.18 -0.95
C ALA A 329 -28.88 29.43 -1.43
N PRO A 330 -30.17 29.32 -1.82
CA PRO A 330 -30.96 30.44 -2.29
C PRO A 330 -31.05 31.56 -1.24
N GLU A 331 -30.99 32.81 -1.70
CA GLU A 331 -31.04 34.01 -0.87
C GLU A 331 -32.34 34.08 -0.07
N GLY A 332 -32.25 33.86 1.25
CA GLY A 332 -33.35 34.12 2.18
C GLY A 332 -33.62 33.01 3.18
N GLY A 333 -32.71 32.78 4.15
CA GLY A 333 -33.06 31.97 5.31
C GLY A 333 -31.90 31.57 6.22
N GLY A 334 -31.70 32.32 7.30
CA GLY A 334 -31.16 31.82 8.58
C GLY A 334 -29.71 31.30 8.60
N LEU A 335 -29.24 31.02 9.81
CA LEU A 335 -27.94 30.38 10.09
C LEU A 335 -27.78 29.10 9.24
N PHE A 336 -26.60 28.82 8.66
CA PHE A 336 -26.36 27.53 8.01
C PHE A 336 -26.45 26.43 9.07
N GLY A 337 -27.63 25.81 9.19
CA GLY A 337 -27.75 24.52 9.83
C GLY A 337 -27.04 23.48 8.99
N LEU A 338 -26.49 22.45 9.65
CA LEU A 338 -25.93 21.28 8.97
C LEU A 338 -26.94 20.58 8.03
N GLU A 339 -28.24 20.79 8.29
CA GLU A 339 -29.37 20.28 7.51
C GLU A 339 -29.81 21.21 6.36
N GLY A 340 -29.16 22.36 6.19
CA GLY A 340 -29.47 23.30 5.10
C GLY A 340 -29.25 22.64 3.74
N LEU A 341 -30.26 22.72 2.87
CA LEU A 341 -30.21 22.16 1.52
C LEU A 341 -29.44 23.10 0.59
N LEU A 342 -28.45 22.54 -0.11
CA LEU A 342 -27.63 23.22 -1.10
C LEU A 342 -28.03 22.82 -2.52
N GLU A 343 -27.97 23.79 -3.44
CA GLU A 343 -28.00 23.49 -4.87
C GLU A 343 -26.67 22.85 -5.27
N TYR A 344 -26.72 21.76 -6.02
CA TYR A 344 -25.51 21.11 -6.51
C TYR A 344 -25.73 20.50 -7.90
N ASP A 345 -24.66 20.48 -8.70
CA ASP A 345 -24.57 19.80 -9.99
C ASP A 345 -23.62 18.60 -9.82
N LEU A 346 -24.18 17.39 -9.89
CA LEU A 346 -23.42 16.14 -9.89
C LEU A 346 -23.28 15.63 -11.31
N ARG A 347 -22.03 15.34 -11.71
CA ARG A 347 -21.71 14.69 -12.98
C ARG A 347 -20.88 13.45 -12.71
N ILE A 348 -21.27 12.32 -13.28
CA ILE A 348 -20.47 11.09 -13.25
C ILE A 348 -19.51 11.11 -14.43
N ALA A 349 -18.24 10.76 -14.22
CA ALA A 349 -17.23 10.75 -15.26
C ALA A 349 -16.36 9.50 -15.18
N ILE A 350 -15.86 9.05 -16.34
CA ILE A 350 -14.77 8.09 -16.44
C ILE A 350 -13.53 8.87 -16.88
N GLY A 351 -12.60 9.08 -15.95
CA GLY A 351 -11.50 10.02 -16.15
C GLY A 351 -12.00 11.44 -16.40
N ASP A 352 -11.66 12.01 -17.55
CA ASP A 352 -12.09 13.36 -17.91
C ASP A 352 -13.47 13.41 -18.58
N GLU A 353 -14.00 12.27 -19.03
CA GLU A 353 -15.18 12.18 -19.86
C GLU A 353 -16.46 12.03 -19.03
N VAL A 354 -17.37 13.00 -19.15
CA VAL A 354 -18.66 13.00 -18.45
C VAL A 354 -19.64 12.03 -19.12
N LEU A 355 -20.29 11.19 -18.32
CA LEU A 355 -21.31 10.24 -18.75
C LEU A 355 -22.71 10.84 -18.61
N THR A 356 -23.56 10.56 -19.59
CA THR A 356 -25.01 10.79 -19.50
C THR A 356 -25.72 9.64 -18.76
N ALA A 357 -26.94 9.90 -18.28
CA ALA A 357 -27.76 8.88 -17.60
C ALA A 357 -27.98 7.65 -18.49
N GLU A 358 -28.29 7.87 -19.78
CA GLU A 358 -28.53 6.79 -20.74
C GLU A 358 -27.27 5.96 -21.03
N GLU A 359 -26.09 6.58 -21.01
CA GLU A 359 -24.81 5.87 -21.17
C GLU A 359 -24.51 5.02 -19.94
N LEU A 360 -24.71 5.55 -18.73
CA LEU A 360 -24.53 4.80 -17.49
C LEU A 360 -25.50 3.62 -17.38
N GLU A 361 -26.77 3.79 -17.75
CA GLU A 361 -27.74 2.69 -17.80
C GLU A 361 -27.34 1.62 -18.82
N ARG A 362 -26.81 2.02 -19.98
CA ARG A 362 -26.29 1.07 -20.97
C ARG A 362 -25.09 0.28 -20.42
N LEU A 363 -24.17 0.93 -19.73
CA LEU A 363 -23.04 0.27 -19.05
C LEU A 363 -23.54 -0.72 -17.98
N ALA A 364 -24.56 -0.35 -17.20
CA ALA A 364 -25.16 -1.22 -16.19
C ALA A 364 -25.81 -2.47 -16.79
N LYS A 365 -26.42 -2.37 -17.98
CA LYS A 365 -27.04 -3.50 -18.69
C LYS A 365 -26.03 -4.49 -19.26
N LEU A 366 -24.86 -4.02 -19.68
CA LEU A 366 -23.82 -4.88 -20.24
C LEU A 366 -23.31 -5.91 -19.21
N LYS A 367 -23.33 -5.60 -17.90
CA LYS A 367 -22.86 -6.49 -16.82
C LYS A 367 -21.45 -7.07 -17.05
N VAL A 368 -20.65 -6.39 -17.86
CA VAL A 368 -19.31 -6.81 -18.22
C VAL A 368 -18.28 -5.99 -17.42
N PRO A 369 -17.30 -6.62 -16.77
CA PRO A 369 -16.34 -5.91 -15.89
C PRO A 369 -15.31 -5.06 -16.65
N LEU A 370 -15.10 -5.35 -17.94
CA LEU A 370 -14.17 -4.65 -18.82
C LEU A 370 -14.93 -4.12 -20.03
N VAL A 371 -15.04 -2.80 -20.13
CA VAL A 371 -15.72 -2.14 -21.25
C VAL A 371 -14.75 -1.24 -21.99
N ARG A 372 -14.88 -1.20 -23.32
CA ARG A 372 -14.15 -0.25 -24.15
C ARG A 372 -14.95 1.04 -24.24
N TRP A 373 -14.42 2.10 -23.64
CA TRP A 373 -15.00 3.43 -23.65
C TRP A 373 -14.11 4.39 -24.45
N ARG A 374 -14.65 4.96 -25.55
CA ARG A 374 -13.97 5.94 -26.42
C ARG A 374 -12.52 5.56 -26.78
N GLY A 375 -12.33 4.31 -27.18
CA GLY A 375 -11.03 3.78 -27.61
C GLY A 375 -10.12 3.26 -26.48
N GLN A 376 -10.48 3.49 -25.21
CA GLN A 376 -9.73 3.01 -24.05
C GLN A 376 -10.47 1.88 -23.33
N TRP A 377 -9.73 0.98 -22.69
CA TRP A 377 -10.31 -0.04 -21.81
C TRP A 377 -10.45 0.51 -20.40
N VAL A 378 -11.60 0.23 -19.80
CA VAL A 378 -11.99 0.71 -18.48
C VAL A 378 -12.48 -0.47 -17.66
N GLU A 379 -11.99 -0.57 -16.43
CA GLU A 379 -12.54 -1.48 -15.42
C GLU A 379 -13.79 -0.82 -14.83
N LEU A 380 -14.94 -1.52 -14.90
CA LEU A 380 -16.17 -1.08 -14.26
C LEU A 380 -16.60 -2.13 -13.25
N ARG A 381 -16.59 -1.76 -11.97
CA ARG A 381 -17.08 -2.64 -10.91
C ARG A 381 -18.58 -2.50 -10.77
N THR A 382 -19.28 -3.61 -10.54
CA THR A 382 -20.73 -3.58 -10.32
C THR A 382 -21.11 -2.64 -9.19
N GLU A 383 -20.34 -2.65 -8.09
CA GLU A 383 -20.54 -1.76 -6.93
C GLU A 383 -20.43 -0.28 -7.32
N GLU A 384 -19.40 0.08 -8.10
CA GLU A 384 -19.19 1.45 -8.60
C GLU A 384 -20.32 1.88 -9.55
N ILE A 385 -20.77 1.01 -10.46
CA ILE A 385 -21.89 1.31 -11.35
C ILE A 385 -23.17 1.56 -10.54
N GLN A 386 -23.45 0.72 -9.54
CA GLN A 386 -24.63 0.90 -8.68
C GLN A 386 -24.52 2.17 -7.85
N ALA A 387 -23.34 2.49 -7.32
CA ALA A 387 -23.07 3.74 -6.62
C ALA A 387 -23.33 4.96 -7.52
N ALA A 388 -22.87 4.93 -8.77
CA ALA A 388 -23.13 6.00 -9.74
C ALA A 388 -24.61 6.16 -10.10
N LEU A 389 -25.34 5.05 -10.27
CA LEU A 389 -26.78 5.11 -10.50
C LEU A 389 -27.51 5.72 -9.29
N ARG A 390 -27.14 5.33 -8.06
CA ARG A 390 -27.70 5.92 -6.83
C ARG A 390 -27.42 7.42 -6.75
N ALA A 391 -26.17 7.82 -6.96
CA ALA A 391 -25.75 9.21 -6.91
C ALA A 391 -26.51 10.08 -7.94
N MET A 392 -26.67 9.58 -9.17
CA MET A 392 -27.45 10.28 -10.21
C MET A 392 -28.94 10.40 -9.86
N GLN A 393 -29.56 9.33 -9.35
CA GLN A 393 -30.97 9.35 -8.93
C GLN A 393 -31.18 10.34 -7.78
N ARG A 394 -30.23 10.39 -6.83
CA ARG A 394 -30.24 11.34 -5.72
C ARG A 394 -30.13 12.78 -6.19
N ALA A 395 -29.24 13.06 -7.14
CA ALA A 395 -29.10 14.39 -7.74
C ALA A 395 -30.38 14.85 -8.45
N GLN A 396 -31.14 13.94 -9.06
CA GLN A 396 -32.45 14.24 -9.64
C GLN A 396 -33.53 14.49 -8.59
N ALA A 397 -33.50 13.76 -7.47
CA ALA A 397 -34.43 13.97 -6.35
C ALA A 397 -34.18 15.30 -5.61
N GLY A 398 -32.96 15.84 -5.74
CA GLY A 398 -32.54 17.09 -5.14
C GLY A 398 -32.17 16.94 -3.67
N GLY A 399 -31.32 17.86 -3.21
CA GLY A 399 -30.95 18.00 -1.81
C GLY A 399 -29.61 17.36 -1.46
N LEU A 400 -28.59 18.21 -1.33
CA LEU A 400 -27.35 17.91 -0.63
C LEU A 400 -27.32 18.78 0.62
N THR A 401 -27.20 18.16 1.79
CA THR A 401 -27.07 18.94 3.02
C THR A 401 -25.65 19.47 3.19
N VAL A 402 -25.49 20.53 3.99
CA VAL A 402 -24.17 21.06 4.36
C VAL A 402 -23.28 19.98 5.01
N ALA A 403 -23.84 19.15 5.89
CA ALA A 403 -23.11 18.06 6.53
C ALA A 403 -22.57 17.05 5.51
N GLU A 404 -23.38 16.68 4.52
CA GLU A 404 -22.98 15.72 3.49
C GLU A 404 -21.93 16.30 2.55
N ALA A 405 -22.03 17.59 2.19
CA ALA A 405 -21.00 18.26 1.40
C ALA A 405 -19.65 18.29 2.13
N LEU A 406 -19.66 18.53 3.45
CA LEU A 406 -18.45 18.51 4.28
C LEU A 406 -17.88 17.09 4.44
N GLY A 407 -18.76 16.09 4.66
CA GLY A 407 -18.36 14.69 4.71
C GLY A 407 -17.71 14.24 3.40
N ALA A 408 -18.33 14.58 2.27
CA ALA A 408 -17.82 14.25 0.95
C ALA A 408 -16.44 14.89 0.68
N ALA A 409 -16.24 16.14 1.10
CA ALA A 409 -14.96 16.83 0.98
C ALA A 409 -13.87 16.19 1.86
N ALA A 410 -14.21 15.79 3.08
CA ALA A 410 -13.26 15.21 4.04
C ALA A 410 -12.87 13.77 3.67
N GLU A 411 -13.80 12.98 3.14
CA GLU A 411 -13.58 11.59 2.75
C GLU A 411 -13.11 11.44 1.29
N GLU A 412 -13.08 12.52 0.51
CA GLU A 412 -12.81 12.54 -0.94
C GLU A 412 -13.71 11.55 -1.72
N THR A 413 -14.92 11.31 -1.22
CA THR A 413 -15.89 10.41 -1.83
C THR A 413 -17.31 10.99 -1.82
N PHE A 414 -18.15 10.55 -2.76
CA PHE A 414 -19.57 10.93 -2.82
C PHE A 414 -20.40 9.70 -3.18
N ASP A 415 -21.33 9.31 -2.28
CA ASP A 415 -22.15 8.10 -2.42
C ASP A 415 -21.31 6.86 -2.81
N ASP A 416 -20.21 6.61 -2.09
CA ASP A 416 -19.25 5.51 -2.32
C ASP A 416 -18.39 5.61 -3.60
N LEU A 417 -18.44 6.73 -4.33
CA LEU A 417 -17.58 6.97 -5.49
C LEU A 417 -16.41 7.88 -5.14
N PRO A 418 -15.21 7.64 -5.70
CA PRO A 418 -14.11 8.59 -5.59
C PRO A 418 -14.48 9.92 -6.26
N LEU A 419 -14.16 11.02 -5.60
CA LEU A 419 -14.29 12.36 -6.16
C LEU A 419 -13.09 12.67 -7.05
N SER A 420 -13.33 12.93 -8.34
CA SER A 420 -12.29 13.46 -9.23
C SER A 420 -12.23 14.98 -9.21
N GLU A 421 -13.35 15.62 -8.89
CA GLU A 421 -13.47 17.07 -8.80
C GLU A 421 -14.54 17.44 -7.79
N PHE A 422 -14.16 18.25 -6.79
CA PHE A 422 -15.09 18.81 -5.81
C PHE A 422 -14.93 20.33 -5.78
N ARG A 423 -15.93 21.05 -6.30
CA ARG A 423 -15.94 22.52 -6.29
C ARG A 423 -17.05 23.01 -5.39
N VAL A 424 -16.69 23.92 -4.50
CA VAL A 424 -17.63 24.59 -3.63
C VAL A 424 -17.54 26.09 -3.86
N GLU A 425 -18.70 26.74 -3.93
CA GLU A 425 -18.82 28.18 -4.05
C GLU A 425 -19.36 28.82 -2.76
N GLY A 426 -19.13 30.13 -2.60
CA GLY A 426 -19.69 30.92 -1.51
C GLY A 426 -19.17 30.57 -0.09
N PRO A 427 -20.00 30.72 0.96
CA PRO A 427 -19.57 30.57 2.36
C PRO A 427 -19.02 29.20 2.72
N LEU A 428 -19.51 28.13 2.09
CA LEU A 428 -19.05 26.76 2.33
C LEU A 428 -17.60 26.56 1.84
N LYS A 429 -17.20 27.28 0.78
CA LYS A 429 -15.81 27.27 0.31
C LYS A 429 -14.87 27.84 1.37
N ALA A 430 -15.25 28.97 1.98
CA ALA A 430 -14.46 29.60 3.03
C ALA A 430 -14.28 28.67 4.25
N LEU A 431 -15.28 27.85 4.56
CA LEU A 431 -15.20 26.82 5.60
C LEU A 431 -14.19 25.72 5.27
N LEU A 432 -14.28 25.15 4.07
CA LEU A 432 -13.35 24.09 3.62
C LEU A 432 -11.91 24.61 3.54
N ASP A 433 -11.72 25.80 2.95
CA ASP A 433 -10.41 26.42 2.87
C ASP A 433 -9.83 26.63 4.29
N ALA A 434 -10.64 27.09 5.25
CA ALA A 434 -10.22 27.26 6.65
C ALA A 434 -9.90 25.95 7.37
N THR A 435 -10.53 24.83 7.01
CA THR A 435 -10.17 23.51 7.57
C THR A 435 -8.84 22.98 7.04
N HIS A 436 -8.49 23.31 5.79
CA HIS A 436 -7.22 22.88 5.19
C HIS A 436 -6.06 23.83 5.51
N ALA A 437 -6.34 25.08 5.88
CA ALA A 437 -5.34 26.07 6.25
C ALA A 437 -5.71 26.79 7.56
N GLU A 438 -5.03 26.43 8.66
CA GLU A 438 -5.09 27.15 9.94
C GLU A 438 -4.85 28.67 9.78
N ALA A 439 -4.16 29.08 8.71
CA ALA A 439 -3.79 30.46 8.41
C ALA A 439 -4.92 31.34 7.84
N LEU A 440 -6.08 30.78 7.47
CA LEU A 440 -7.17 31.55 6.83
C LEU A 440 -8.18 32.13 7.81
N ILE A 441 -8.13 31.75 9.09
CA ILE A 441 -8.98 32.35 10.11
C ILE A 441 -8.41 33.73 10.44
N GLU A 442 -9.08 34.76 9.93
CA GLU A 442 -8.70 36.15 10.13
C GLU A 442 -8.58 36.47 11.62
N ALA A 443 -7.45 37.05 12.02
CA ALA A 443 -7.21 37.38 13.41
C ALA A 443 -8.22 38.45 13.86
N VAL A 444 -9.01 38.11 14.88
CA VAL A 444 -9.96 39.05 15.46
C VAL A 444 -9.24 39.88 16.54
N PRO A 445 -9.31 41.23 16.49
CA PRO A 445 -8.77 42.06 17.56
C PRO A 445 -9.53 41.81 18.87
N PRO A 446 -8.89 42.01 20.04
CA PRO A 446 -9.58 41.89 21.31
C PRO A 446 -10.83 42.80 21.34
N PRO A 447 -12.01 42.25 21.68
CA PRO A 447 -13.26 42.97 21.52
C PRO A 447 -13.32 44.19 22.45
N PRO A 448 -13.86 45.33 21.99
CA PRO A 448 -13.95 46.53 22.81
C PRO A 448 -14.83 46.27 24.04
N GLY A 449 -14.30 46.64 25.21
CA GLY A 449 -14.98 46.46 26.50
C GLY A 449 -14.65 45.15 27.23
N LEU A 450 -13.71 44.34 26.73
CA LEU A 450 -13.15 43.23 27.49
C LEU A 450 -12.17 43.75 28.56
N ALA A 451 -12.43 43.45 29.83
CA ALA A 451 -11.56 43.83 30.94
C ALA A 451 -10.46 42.77 31.18
N GLY A 452 -9.50 42.68 30.26
CA GLY A 452 -8.35 41.78 30.37
C GLY A 452 -7.60 41.57 29.05
N GLU A 453 -6.43 40.94 29.12
CA GLU A 453 -5.61 40.62 27.93
C GLU A 453 -5.74 39.14 27.56
N LEU A 454 -6.19 38.89 26.32
CA LEU A 454 -6.23 37.55 25.75
C LEU A 454 -4.83 37.12 25.30
N ARG A 455 -4.45 35.88 25.60
CA ARG A 455 -3.22 35.27 25.08
C ARG A 455 -3.37 35.01 23.57
N PRO A 456 -2.27 34.91 22.80
CA PRO A 456 -2.34 34.67 21.36
C PRO A 456 -3.18 33.46 20.96
N TYR A 457 -3.10 32.35 21.72
CA TYR A 457 -3.92 31.16 21.46
C TYR A 457 -5.41 31.37 21.77
N GLN A 458 -5.74 32.21 22.76
CA GLN A 458 -7.12 32.55 23.10
C GLN A 458 -7.74 33.45 22.04
N LEU A 459 -6.97 34.40 21.49
CA LEU A 459 -7.39 35.20 20.33
C LEU A 459 -7.69 34.32 19.13
N ARG A 460 -6.87 33.29 18.86
CA ARG A 460 -7.16 32.29 17.82
C ARG A 460 -8.46 31.53 18.09
N GLY A 461 -8.69 31.08 19.33
CA GLY A 461 -9.93 30.40 19.71
C GLY A 461 -11.18 31.29 19.54
N VAL A 462 -11.08 32.58 19.90
CA VAL A 462 -12.14 33.56 19.66
C VAL A 462 -12.37 33.79 18.17
N ALA A 463 -11.31 33.95 17.38
CA ALA A 463 -11.40 34.13 15.93
C ALA A 463 -12.04 32.92 15.24
N TRP A 464 -11.68 31.71 15.66
CA TRP A 464 -12.30 30.47 15.18
C TRP A 464 -13.79 30.39 15.53
N ALA A 465 -14.16 30.70 16.77
CA ALA A 465 -15.56 30.67 17.19
C ALA A 465 -16.41 31.75 16.50
N ALA A 466 -15.84 32.94 16.27
CA ALA A 466 -16.47 34.02 15.51
C ALA A 466 -16.65 33.63 14.04
N PHE A 467 -15.65 32.96 13.45
CA PHE A 467 -15.72 32.41 12.10
C PHE A 467 -16.86 31.39 11.96
N LEU A 468 -16.95 30.40 12.86
CA LEU A 468 -18.05 29.43 12.87
C LEU A 468 -19.41 30.10 13.01
N ARG A 469 -19.52 31.07 13.92
CA ARG A 469 -20.74 31.85 14.12
C ARG A 469 -21.15 32.63 12.88
N ARG A 470 -20.21 33.25 12.16
CA ARG A 470 -20.47 33.96 10.89
C ARG A 470 -21.02 33.02 9.82
N LEU A 471 -20.57 31.77 9.85
CA LEU A 471 -21.09 30.70 9.01
C LEU A 471 -22.39 30.09 9.56
N GLY A 472 -22.86 30.48 10.74
CA GLY A 472 -24.05 29.92 11.37
C GLY A 472 -23.87 28.52 11.97
N LEU A 473 -22.62 28.06 12.09
CA LEU A 473 -22.27 26.76 12.64
C LEU A 473 -22.04 26.82 14.16
N GLY A 474 -22.37 25.72 14.82
CA GLY A 474 -21.93 25.45 16.19
C GLY A 474 -20.50 24.89 16.20
N GLY A 475 -19.83 24.96 17.35
CA GLY A 475 -18.50 24.39 17.54
C GLY A 475 -18.30 23.87 18.96
N CYS A 476 -17.49 22.82 19.10
CA CYS A 476 -17.06 22.32 20.39
C CYS A 476 -15.68 22.89 20.72
N LEU A 477 -15.61 23.86 21.63
CA LEU A 477 -14.32 24.39 22.11
C LEU A 477 -13.74 23.43 23.17
N ALA A 478 -13.01 22.43 22.70
CA ALA A 478 -12.46 21.34 23.50
C ALA A 478 -11.00 21.57 23.97
N ASP A 479 -10.63 22.82 24.25
CA ASP A 479 -9.33 23.17 24.84
C ASP A 479 -9.10 22.42 26.16
N ASP A 480 -7.84 22.14 26.51
CA ASP A 480 -7.47 21.57 27.80
C ASP A 480 -7.98 22.41 28.99
N MET A 481 -8.14 21.74 30.14
CA MET A 481 -8.54 22.40 31.39
C MET A 481 -7.53 23.48 31.78
N GLY A 482 -8.03 24.66 32.13
CA GLY A 482 -7.18 25.80 32.55
C GLY A 482 -6.76 26.75 31.42
N LEU A 483 -6.99 26.44 30.15
CA LEU A 483 -6.62 27.33 29.03
C LEU A 483 -7.51 28.59 28.87
N GLY A 484 -8.52 28.75 29.72
CA GLY A 484 -9.36 29.95 29.75
C GLY A 484 -10.49 29.93 28.72
N LYS A 485 -11.22 28.81 28.62
CA LYS A 485 -12.43 28.71 27.77
C LYS A 485 -13.48 29.76 28.14
N THR A 486 -13.65 30.07 29.42
CA THR A 486 -14.61 31.07 29.91
C THR A 486 -14.32 32.48 29.38
N ILE A 487 -13.08 32.97 29.49
CA ILE A 487 -12.71 34.28 28.94
C ILE A 487 -12.84 34.32 27.40
N GLN A 488 -12.54 33.21 26.70
CA GLN A 488 -12.77 33.11 25.26
C GLN A 488 -14.27 33.21 24.91
N THR A 489 -15.16 32.52 25.65
CA THR A 489 -16.62 32.61 25.44
C THR A 489 -17.15 34.02 25.72
N LEU A 490 -16.68 34.69 26.78
CA LEU A 490 -17.07 36.06 27.09
C LEU A 490 -16.59 37.05 26.03
N ALA A 491 -15.36 36.89 25.54
CA ALA A 491 -14.82 37.67 24.43
C ALA A 491 -15.64 37.46 23.15
N LEU A 492 -16.02 36.22 22.81
CA LEU A 492 -16.90 35.95 21.66
C LEU A 492 -18.25 36.68 21.79
N ARG A 493 -18.86 36.68 22.98
CA ARG A 493 -20.11 37.43 23.24
C ARG A 493 -19.93 38.93 23.04
N LEU A 494 -18.82 39.50 23.51
CA LEU A 494 -18.51 40.92 23.33
C LEU A 494 -18.23 41.25 21.85
N HIS A 495 -17.57 40.37 21.13
CA HIS A 495 -17.33 40.50 19.70
C HIS A 495 -18.63 40.55 18.91
N ALA A 496 -19.59 39.67 19.23
CA ALA A 496 -20.91 39.63 18.60
C ALA A 496 -21.89 40.73 19.07
N ARG A 497 -21.43 41.67 19.91
CA ARG A 497 -22.30 42.69 20.51
C ARG A 497 -22.75 43.69 19.44
N GLY A 498 -24.07 43.80 19.24
CA GLY A 498 -24.66 44.68 18.23
C GLY A 498 -25.16 43.96 16.98
N GLU A 499 -24.75 42.70 16.76
CA GLU A 499 -25.27 41.86 15.68
C GLU A 499 -26.70 41.38 15.94
N THR A 500 -27.03 41.12 17.21
CA THR A 500 -28.35 40.64 17.62
C THR A 500 -28.72 41.14 19.01
N LYS A 501 -30.02 41.38 19.21
CA LYS A 501 -30.61 41.68 20.52
C LYS A 501 -31.06 40.41 21.26
N ALA A 502 -30.88 39.23 20.67
CA ALA A 502 -31.27 37.96 21.28
C ALA A 502 -30.48 37.71 22.59
N PRO A 503 -31.12 37.16 23.63
CA PRO A 503 -30.44 36.81 24.87
C PRO A 503 -29.46 35.65 24.65
N TRP A 504 -28.32 35.70 25.36
CA TRP A 504 -27.37 34.59 25.40
C TRP A 504 -27.71 33.68 26.59
N LEU A 505 -27.79 32.37 26.36
CA LEU A 505 -28.03 31.37 27.40
C LEU A 505 -26.75 30.58 27.65
N LEU A 506 -26.32 30.54 28.91
CA LEU A 506 -25.26 29.67 29.39
C LEU A 506 -25.88 28.54 30.22
N VAL A 507 -25.61 27.31 29.83
CA VAL A 507 -25.95 26.11 30.61
C VAL A 507 -24.67 25.54 31.20
N ALA A 508 -24.60 25.41 32.52
CA ALA A 508 -23.43 24.90 33.21
C ALA A 508 -23.82 24.13 34.49
N PRO A 509 -22.99 23.19 34.98
CA PRO A 509 -23.21 22.53 36.27
C PRO A 509 -23.36 23.55 37.41
N THR A 510 -24.23 23.25 38.37
CA THR A 510 -24.53 24.14 39.51
C THR A 510 -23.27 24.57 40.28
N SER A 511 -22.27 23.70 40.38
CA SER A 511 -21.00 23.96 41.05
C SER A 511 -20.18 25.10 40.42
N VAL A 512 -20.30 25.35 39.11
CA VAL A 512 -19.47 26.34 38.39
C VAL A 512 -20.20 27.64 38.06
N VAL A 513 -21.51 27.73 38.32
CA VAL A 513 -22.31 28.95 38.05
C VAL A 513 -21.76 30.16 38.80
N SER A 514 -21.36 29.98 40.06
CA SER A 514 -20.75 31.06 40.85
C SER A 514 -19.43 31.56 40.25
N ASN A 515 -18.66 30.66 39.61
CA ASN A 515 -17.42 30.99 38.94
C ASN A 515 -17.67 31.79 37.66
N TRP A 516 -18.61 31.35 36.83
CA TRP A 516 -19.04 32.09 35.64
C TRP A 516 -19.50 33.51 35.98
N ARG A 517 -20.27 33.69 37.06
CA ARG A 517 -20.70 35.02 37.51
C ARG A 517 -19.53 35.91 37.93
N ARG A 518 -18.53 35.37 38.65
CA ARG A 518 -17.33 36.13 39.04
C ARG A 518 -16.50 36.51 37.82
N GLU A 519 -16.28 35.58 36.91
CA GLU A 519 -15.48 35.83 35.70
C GLU A 519 -16.18 36.82 34.76
N ALA A 520 -17.49 36.74 34.58
CA ALA A 520 -18.26 37.70 33.78
C ALA A 520 -18.36 39.10 34.41
N ALA A 521 -18.15 39.24 35.72
CA ALA A 521 -18.05 40.55 36.37
C ALA A 521 -16.62 41.11 36.30
N ARG A 522 -15.62 40.23 36.14
CA ARG A 522 -14.20 40.58 36.08
C ARG A 522 -13.74 40.97 34.67
N PHE A 523 -14.13 40.17 33.67
CA PHE A 523 -13.78 40.32 32.25
C PHE A 523 -14.93 40.95 31.48
#